data_AF-B7G5X3-F1
#
_entry.id   AF-B7G5X3-F1
#
_cell.length_a   1.000
_cell.length_b   1.000
_cell.length_c   1.000
_cell.angle_alpha   90.00
_cell.angle_beta   90.00
_cell.angle_gamma   90.00
#
_symmetry.space_group_name_H-M   'P 1'
#
loop_
_entity.id
_entity.type
_entity.pdbx_description
1 polymer ?
#
loop_
_entity_poly.entity_id
_entity_poly.type
_entity_poly.pdbx_seq_one_letter_code
_entity_poly.pdbx_strand_id
1 'polypeptide(L)' 'VDGSIDFDVCFLNDIAFVNSSLLREYSIVDDRVKALMIAVKRWAKAFGICSSQHNTLSSYAWMNLVIFYLQNV' A
#
# COMPACT_ATOMS: atom_id res chain seq x y z
N VAL A 1 -13.84 -15.76 13.64
CA VAL A 1 -13.48 -14.34 13.44
C VAL A 1 -14.64 -13.73 12.71
N ASP A 2 -15.39 -12.85 13.36
CA ASP A 2 -16.82 -12.60 13.10
C ASP A 2 -17.11 -11.80 11.82
N GLY A 3 -16.50 -12.14 10.68
CA GLY A 3 -16.81 -11.59 9.35
C GLY A 3 -16.76 -10.06 9.22
N SER A 4 -16.39 -9.36 10.30
CA SER A 4 -16.51 -7.91 10.42
C SER A 4 -15.40 -7.26 9.64
N ILE A 5 -15.77 -6.25 8.86
CA ILE A 5 -14.86 -5.47 8.02
C ILE A 5 -14.76 -4.09 8.64
N ASP A 6 -13.55 -3.70 9.02
CA ASP A 6 -13.26 -2.35 9.49
C ASP A 6 -13.34 -1.37 8.32
N PHE A 7 -13.95 -0.20 8.56
CA PHE A 7 -14.10 0.86 7.57
C PHE A 7 -13.75 2.22 8.17
N ASP A 8 -12.96 3.00 7.44
CA ASP A 8 -12.59 4.37 7.79
C ASP A 8 -13.27 5.37 6.83
N VAL A 9 -14.00 6.35 7.38
CA VAL A 9 -14.62 7.45 6.61
C VAL A 9 -13.76 8.71 6.78
N CYS A 10 -13.36 9.34 5.68
CA CYS A 10 -12.71 10.65 5.68
C CYS A 10 -13.47 11.62 4.78
N PHE A 11 -13.63 12.87 5.21
CA PHE A 11 -14.24 13.93 4.41
C PHE A 11 -13.16 14.73 3.66
N LEU A 12 -13.42 15.09 2.40
CA LEU A 12 -12.59 15.99 1.59
C LEU A 12 -11.11 15.54 1.44
N ASN A 13 -10.87 14.23 1.41
CA ASN A 13 -9.52 13.67 1.20
C ASN A 13 -9.26 13.31 -0.27
N ASP A 14 -9.33 14.32 -1.15
CA ASP A 14 -9.19 14.12 -2.60
C ASP A 14 -7.80 13.57 -2.99
N ILE A 15 -6.77 13.87 -2.19
CA ILE A 15 -5.41 13.36 -2.39
C ILE A 15 -5.37 11.84 -2.25
N ALA A 16 -6.11 11.25 -1.29
CA ALA A 16 -6.17 9.80 -1.12
C ALA A 16 -6.81 9.10 -2.32
N PHE A 17 -7.79 9.74 -2.97
CA PHE A 17 -8.39 9.23 -4.20
C PHE A 17 -7.36 9.17 -5.34
N VAL A 18 -6.64 10.28 -5.58
CA VAL A 18 -5.60 10.34 -6.62
C VAL A 18 -4.48 9.34 -6.35
N ASN A 19 -4.02 9.22 -5.10
CA ASN A 19 -2.98 8.26 -4.71
C ASN A 19 -3.43 6.80 -4.93
N SER A 20 -4.70 6.49 -4.64
CA SER A 20 -5.27 5.16 -4.88
C SER A 20 -5.33 4.84 -6.37
N SER A 21 -5.70 5.82 -7.19
CA SER A 21 -5.65 5.69 -8.64
C SER A 21 -4.22 5.47 -9.14
N LEU A 22 -3.25 6.24 -8.64
CA LEU A 22 -1.84 6.10 -9.01
C LEU A 22 -1.32 4.67 -8.75
N LEU A 23 -1.55 4.14 -7.54
CA LEU A 23 -1.14 2.78 -7.21
C LEU A 23 -1.83 1.73 -8.07
N ARG A 24 -3.12 1.94 -8.40
CA ARG A 24 -3.85 1.07 -9.32
C ARG A 24 -3.20 1.05 -10.69
N GLU A 25 -2.90 2.21 -11.26
CA GLU A 25 -2.25 2.30 -12.57
C GLU A 25 -0.89 1.60 -12.57
N TYR A 26 -0.05 1.82 -11.57
CA TYR A 26 1.22 1.07 -11.46
C TYR A 26 1.02 -0.45 -11.35
N SER A 27 -0.03 -0.90 -10.66
CA SER A 27 -0.31 -2.33 -10.51
C SER A 27 -0.77 -3.03 -11.78
N ILE A 28 -1.26 -2.27 -12.78
CA ILE A 28 -1.72 -2.81 -14.06
C ILE A 28 -0.72 -2.60 -15.20
N VAL A 29 0.22 -1.66 -15.04
CA VAL A 29 1.28 -1.41 -16.03
C VAL A 29 2.20 -2.62 -16.19
N ASP A 30 2.52 -3.33 -15.10
CA ASP A 30 3.36 -4.52 -15.11
C ASP A 30 2.99 -5.47 -13.96
N ASP A 31 2.72 -6.74 -14.27
CA ASP A 31 2.29 -7.76 -13.31
C ASP A 31 3.28 -7.96 -12.14
N ARG A 32 4.58 -7.71 -12.38
CA ARG A 32 5.63 -7.82 -11.35
C ARG A 32 5.43 -6.79 -10.24
N VAL A 33 4.88 -5.61 -10.56
CA VAL A 33 4.61 -4.56 -9.58
C VAL A 33 3.60 -5.04 -8.55
N LYS A 34 2.46 -5.57 -9.01
CA LYS A 34 1.41 -6.10 -8.14
C LYS A 34 1.91 -7.28 -7.30
N ALA A 35 2.67 -8.20 -7.91
CA ALA A 35 3.25 -9.34 -7.21
C ALA A 35 4.18 -8.88 -6.07
N LEU A 36 5.07 -7.93 -6.35
CA LEU A 36 6.03 -7.41 -5.37
C LEU A 36 5.33 -6.57 -4.29
N MET A 37 4.35 -5.73 -4.64
CA MET A 37 3.54 -4.98 -3.68
C MET A 37 2.85 -5.90 -2.66
N ILE A 38 2.23 -7.00 -3.13
CA ILE A 38 1.58 -7.98 -2.24
C ILE A 38 2.61 -8.68 -1.35
N ALA A 39 3.74 -9.10 -1.91
CA ALA A 39 4.81 -9.76 -1.17
C ALA A 39 5.36 -8.87 -0.05
N VAL A 40 5.73 -7.62 -0.38
CA VAL A 40 6.26 -6.64 0.58
C VAL A 40 5.21 -6.29 1.63
N LYS A 41 3.94 -6.10 1.25
CA LYS A 41 2.87 -5.81 2.22
C LYS A 41 2.69 -6.94 3.23
N ARG A 42 2.68 -8.20 2.76
CA ARG A 42 2.57 -9.38 3.64
C ARG A 42 3.77 -9.51 4.56
N TRP A 43 4.97 -9.34 4.02
CA TRP A 43 6.21 -9.34 4.79
C TRP A 43 6.20 -8.25 5.87
N ALA A 44 5.92 -7.00 5.50
CA ALA A 44 5.89 -5.88 6.44
C ALA A 44 4.85 -6.07 7.55
N LYS A 45 3.68 -6.64 7.23
CA LYS A 45 2.65 -6.98 8.22
C LYS A 45 3.11 -8.09 9.16
N ALA A 46 3.76 -9.14 8.65
CA ALA A 46 4.25 -10.26 9.45
C ALA A 46 5.32 -9.83 10.47
N PHE A 47 6.13 -8.81 10.12
CA PHE A 47 7.14 -8.23 11.00
C PHE A 47 6.63 -7.05 11.85
N GLY A 48 5.35 -6.69 11.75
CA GLY A 48 4.76 -5.60 12.54
C GLY A 48 5.24 -4.19 12.16
N ILE A 49 5.82 -4.01 10.96
CA ILE A 49 6.41 -2.74 10.49
C ILE A 49 5.52 -2.01 9.46
N CYS A 50 4.22 -2.31 9.44
CA CYS A 50 3.24 -1.83 8.47
C CYS A 50 2.09 -1.03 9.12
N SER A 51 2.40 -0.27 10.17
CA SER A 51 1.40 0.50 10.93
C SER A 51 1.91 1.91 11.26
N SER A 52 1.30 2.92 10.63
CA SER A 52 1.56 4.34 10.93
C SER A 52 1.27 4.68 12.40
N GLN A 53 0.26 4.05 13.00
CA GLN A 53 -0.10 4.24 14.41
C GLN A 53 0.99 3.77 15.39
N HIS A 54 1.92 2.92 14.95
CA HIS A 54 3.00 2.36 15.77
C HIS A 54 4.37 2.97 15.42
N ASN A 55 4.40 4.17 14.81
CA ASN A 55 5.61 4.83 14.29
C ASN A 55 6.39 4.00 13.24
N THR A 56 5.71 3.09 12.54
CA THR A 56 6.29 2.33 11.42
C THR A 56 5.68 2.83 10.10
N LEU A 57 6.28 2.45 8.98
CA LEU A 57 5.81 2.92 7.67
C LEU A 57 4.37 2.46 7.40
N SER A 58 3.56 3.35 6.84
CA SER A 58 2.20 3.02 6.42
C SER A 58 2.21 2.03 5.25
N SER A 59 1.11 1.30 5.04
CA SER A 59 0.96 0.45 3.86
C SER A 59 1.25 1.21 2.56
N TYR A 60 0.80 2.46 2.46
CA TYR A 60 1.02 3.31 1.28
C TYR A 60 2.52 3.63 1.07
N ALA A 61 3.25 3.96 2.15
CA ALA A 61 4.68 4.24 2.07
C ALA A 61 5.46 3.02 1.53
N TRP A 62 5.10 1.81 1.98
CA TRP A 62 5.67 0.57 1.44
C TRP A 62 5.38 0.38 -0.06
N MET A 63 4.18 0.75 -0.53
CA MET A 63 3.86 0.65 -1.96
C MET A 63 4.70 1.62 -2.79
N ASN A 64 4.95 2.84 -2.29
CA ASN A 64 5.82 3.80 -2.94
C ASN A 64 7.27 3.34 -3.01
N LEU A 65 7.78 2.68 -1.96
CA LEU A 65 9.14 2.10 -1.99
C LEU A 65 9.28 1.00 -3.05
N VAL A 66 8.23 0.18 -3.24
CA VAL A 66 8.21 -0.83 -4.30
C VAL A 66 8.24 -0.16 -5.68
N ILE A 67 7.42 0.87 -5.91
CA ILE A 67 7.42 1.62 -7.18
C ILE A 67 8.79 2.24 -7.42
N PHE A 68 9.33 2.94 -6.42
CA PHE A 68 10.65 3.57 -6.50
C PHE A 68 11.74 2.55 -6.86
N TYR A 69 11.76 1.41 -6.18
CA TYR A 69 12.71 0.34 -6.49
C TYR A 69 12.60 -0.09 -7.96
N LEU A 70 11.39 -0.42 -8.43
CA LEU A 70 11.19 -0.89 -9.80
C LEU A 70 11.43 0.19 -10.89
N GLN A 71 11.42 1.47 -10.52
CA GLN A 71 11.79 2.58 -11.42
C GLN A 71 13.30 2.81 -11.53
N ASN A 72 14.07 2.36 -10.53
CA ASN A 72 15.53 2.56 -10.45
C ASN A 72 16.32 1.26 -10.71
N VAL A 73 15.63 0.15 -10.97
CA VAL A 73 16.22 -1.12 -11.47
C VAL A 73 16.46 -1.01 -12.96
#